data_AF-A0A815AEB4-F1
#
_entry.id   AF-A0A815AEB4-F1
#
_cell.length_a   1.000
_cell.length_b   1.000
_cell.length_c   1.000
_cell.angle_alpha   90.00
_cell.angle_beta   90.00
_cell.angle_gamma   90.00
#
_symmetry.space_group_name_H-M   'P 1'
#
loop_
_entity.id
_entity.type
_entity.pdbx_description
1 polymer ?
#
loop_
_entity_poly.entity_id
_entity_poly.type
_entity_poly.pdbx_seq_one_letter_code
_entity_poly.pdbx_strand_id
1 'polypeptide(L)'
;MFTRDKAYARFLTRYPAIGKEYGIPQHFGLFYAMAIGLFMEGIMSACYHVCPSRQNFQFDTSFMFIMAVLNLIKIYQTRHPDINPHSAGVFSFLAVIIFITVIGVYYDKQWFWIFYAMVHMVVCLTFTAKIYYMGRLKISLRVHAHLYRLVKENGFFSRPRYLNRMIILVAANCVNVAFALYGAIVQPESFPNHLLFVFLGNLALYLIYYIIMKVIHRERFTRFSILFLTLSVCFWASSAVFFYNEVKSYEVQPAISRTYNQRCIVLNTYDAHDVWHLLSSFGLFFSFLSILTIDDGVRKKQRKELAAF
;
A
#
# COMPACT_ATOMS: atom_id res chain seq x y z
N MET A 1 -11.75 -0.74 -17.45
CA MET A 1 -11.79 0.54 -16.68
C MET A 1 -12.43 1.68 -17.47
N PHE A 2 -11.94 1.97 -18.68
CA PHE A 2 -12.46 3.01 -19.59
C PHE A 2 -13.99 3.01 -19.80
N THR A 3 -14.59 1.84 -19.99
CA THR A 3 -16.05 1.72 -20.14
C THR A 3 -16.80 2.17 -18.89
N ARG A 4 -16.26 1.89 -17.69
CA ARG A 4 -16.86 2.33 -16.40
C ARG A 4 -16.76 3.84 -16.25
N ASP A 5 -15.65 4.44 -16.67
CA ASP A 5 -15.44 5.89 -16.66
C ASP A 5 -16.44 6.60 -17.58
N LYS A 6 -16.52 6.18 -18.86
CA LYS A 6 -17.52 6.69 -19.81
C LYS A 6 -18.96 6.52 -19.34
N ALA A 7 -19.27 5.39 -18.68
CA ALA A 7 -20.60 5.17 -18.13
C ALA A 7 -20.90 6.10 -16.95
N TYR A 8 -19.92 6.32 -16.07
CA TYR A 8 -20.04 7.24 -14.94
C TYR A 8 -20.16 8.70 -15.39
N ALA A 9 -19.38 9.13 -16.38
CA ALA A 9 -19.49 10.46 -16.96
C ALA A 9 -20.88 10.71 -17.57
N ARG A 10 -21.39 9.75 -18.36
CA ARG A 10 -22.76 9.82 -18.91
C ARG A 10 -23.85 9.82 -17.83
N PHE A 11 -23.62 9.12 -16.73
CA PHE A 11 -24.54 9.15 -15.58
C PHE A 11 -24.56 10.52 -14.92
N LEU A 12 -23.39 11.14 -14.70
CA LEU A 12 -23.30 12.46 -14.08
C LEU A 12 -23.93 13.57 -14.95
N THR A 13 -23.80 13.48 -16.27
CA THR A 13 -24.45 14.45 -17.17
C THR A 13 -25.97 14.30 -17.19
N ARG A 14 -26.47 13.06 -17.12
CA ARG A 14 -27.91 12.78 -17.12
C ARG A 14 -28.59 13.01 -15.77
N TYR A 15 -27.87 12.77 -14.66
CA TYR A 15 -28.40 12.82 -13.30
C TYR A 15 -27.45 13.56 -12.32
N PRO A 16 -27.21 14.86 -12.51
CA PRO A 16 -26.21 15.61 -11.73
C PRO A 16 -26.53 15.68 -10.23
N ALA A 17 -27.81 15.83 -9.86
CA ALA A 17 -28.23 15.85 -8.45
C ALA A 17 -27.93 14.52 -7.74
N ILE A 18 -28.24 13.39 -8.39
CA ILE A 18 -27.98 12.05 -7.83
C ILE A 18 -26.46 11.83 -7.67
N GLY A 19 -25.65 12.23 -8.65
CA GLY A 19 -24.19 12.14 -8.57
C GLY A 19 -23.57 12.95 -7.43
N LYS A 20 -24.21 14.05 -7.03
CA LYS A 20 -23.76 14.89 -5.90
C LYS A 20 -24.16 14.30 -4.54
N GLU A 21 -25.30 13.63 -4.45
CA GLU A 21 -25.90 13.23 -3.17
C GLU A 21 -25.73 11.76 -2.81
N TYR A 22 -25.48 10.88 -3.79
CA TYR A 22 -25.44 9.43 -3.58
C TYR A 22 -24.06 8.83 -3.87
N GLY A 23 -23.77 7.74 -3.16
CA GLY A 23 -22.56 6.94 -3.33
C GLY A 23 -21.26 7.69 -3.07
N ILE A 24 -20.17 7.00 -3.37
CA ILE A 24 -18.81 7.54 -3.25
C ILE A 24 -18.39 8.15 -4.59
N PRO A 25 -17.92 9.43 -4.61
CA PRO A 25 -17.36 10.05 -5.81
C PRO A 25 -16.26 9.20 -6.43
N GLN A 26 -16.38 8.93 -7.73
CA GLN A 26 -15.37 8.15 -8.46
C GLN A 26 -14.33 9.08 -9.09
N HIS A 27 -13.06 8.84 -8.74
CA HIS A 27 -11.91 9.51 -9.36
C HIS A 27 -11.14 8.50 -10.22
N PHE A 28 -11.48 8.45 -11.52
CA PHE A 28 -10.88 7.49 -12.45
C PHE A 28 -9.40 7.77 -12.74
N GLY A 29 -8.94 9.02 -12.63
CA GLY A 29 -7.53 9.37 -12.83
C GLY A 29 -6.55 8.54 -11.98
N LEU A 30 -6.86 8.33 -10.70
CA LEU A 30 -6.02 7.53 -9.80
C LEU A 30 -6.04 6.04 -10.19
N PHE A 31 -7.20 5.52 -10.59
CA PHE A 31 -7.29 4.15 -11.10
C PHE A 31 -6.50 3.96 -12.40
N TYR A 32 -6.39 4.99 -13.27
CA TYR A 32 -5.59 4.89 -14.50
C TYR A 32 -4.11 4.87 -14.15
N ALA A 33 -3.68 5.71 -13.19
CA ALA A 33 -2.32 5.70 -12.68
C ALA A 33 -1.94 4.33 -12.07
N MET A 34 -2.83 3.74 -11.29
CA MET A 34 -2.65 2.39 -10.75
C MET A 34 -2.60 1.32 -11.86
N ALA A 35 -3.43 1.42 -12.89
CA ALA A 35 -3.41 0.46 -14.01
C ALA A 35 -2.11 0.56 -14.83
N ILE A 36 -1.64 1.78 -15.10
CA ILE A 36 -0.35 2.02 -15.76
C ILE A 36 0.79 1.53 -14.87
N GLY A 37 0.74 1.80 -13.57
CA GLY A 37 1.72 1.29 -12.61
C GLY A 37 1.79 -0.23 -12.60
N LEU A 38 0.66 -0.92 -12.59
CA LEU A 38 0.61 -2.39 -12.65
C LEU A 38 1.18 -2.95 -13.98
N PHE A 39 0.92 -2.27 -15.10
CA PHE A 39 1.49 -2.64 -16.38
C PHE A 39 3.01 -2.44 -16.41
N MET A 40 3.48 -1.28 -15.94
CA MET A 40 4.90 -0.97 -15.86
C MET A 40 5.66 -1.91 -14.92
N GLU A 41 5.05 -2.27 -13.78
CA GLU A 41 5.57 -3.30 -12.88
C GLU A 41 5.83 -4.61 -13.63
N GLY A 42 4.87 -5.08 -14.44
CA GLY A 42 5.06 -6.28 -15.26
C GLY A 42 6.22 -6.17 -16.25
N ILE A 43 6.42 -4.99 -16.86
CA ILE A 43 7.56 -4.75 -17.77
C ILE A 43 8.88 -4.76 -16.99
N MET A 44 8.96 -4.02 -15.88
CA MET A 44 10.20 -3.88 -15.11
C MET A 44 10.60 -5.22 -14.46
N SER A 45 9.63 -5.98 -13.97
CA SER A 45 9.84 -7.34 -13.46
C SER A 45 10.38 -8.24 -14.55
N ALA A 46 9.76 -8.25 -15.74
CA ALA A 46 10.27 -9.01 -16.88
C ALA A 46 11.70 -8.60 -17.26
N CYS A 47 12.01 -7.30 -17.30
CA CYS A 47 13.36 -6.81 -17.57
C CYS A 47 14.39 -7.30 -16.54
N TYR A 48 14.03 -7.31 -15.25
CA TYR A 48 14.87 -7.84 -14.18
C TYR A 48 15.12 -9.34 -14.31
N HIS A 49 14.10 -10.13 -14.66
CA HIS A 49 14.27 -11.58 -14.83
C HIS A 49 15.00 -11.97 -16.11
N VAL A 50 14.89 -11.17 -17.18
CA VAL A 50 15.66 -11.37 -18.42
C VAL A 50 17.13 -10.97 -18.23
N CYS A 51 17.40 -9.87 -17.52
CA CYS A 51 18.74 -9.38 -17.26
C CYS A 51 18.89 -8.98 -15.78
N PRO A 52 19.26 -9.94 -14.90
CA PRO A 52 19.39 -9.67 -13.47
C PRO A 52 20.52 -8.69 -13.19
N SER A 53 20.18 -7.50 -12.70
CA SER A 53 21.13 -6.47 -12.29
C SER A 53 20.58 -5.63 -11.14
N ARG A 54 21.45 -4.98 -10.37
CA ARG A 54 21.04 -4.07 -9.29
C ARG A 54 20.17 -2.91 -9.80
N GLN A 55 20.46 -2.41 -11.00
CA GLN A 55 19.68 -1.34 -11.63
C GLN A 55 18.27 -1.80 -11.97
N ASN A 56 18.12 -2.96 -12.64
CA ASN A 56 16.81 -3.48 -13.00
C ASN A 56 15.99 -3.85 -11.75
N PHE A 57 16.62 -4.41 -10.72
CA PHE A 57 15.96 -4.69 -9.43
C PHE A 57 15.41 -3.41 -8.76
N GLN A 58 16.16 -2.31 -8.82
CA GLN A 58 15.70 -1.03 -8.28
C GLN A 58 14.51 -0.46 -9.05
N PHE A 59 14.51 -0.57 -10.39
CA PHE A 59 13.38 -0.12 -11.19
C PHE A 59 12.13 -0.95 -10.92
N ASP A 60 12.26 -2.28 -10.86
CA ASP A 60 11.18 -3.20 -10.50
C ASP A 60 10.57 -2.83 -9.14
N THR A 61 11.41 -2.81 -8.09
CA THR A 61 10.97 -2.49 -6.73
C THR A 61 10.37 -1.08 -6.60
N SER A 62 10.85 -0.11 -7.39
CA SER A 62 10.30 1.25 -7.38
C SER A 62 8.84 1.28 -7.83
N PHE A 63 8.46 0.50 -8.84
CA PHE A 63 7.06 0.41 -9.27
C PHE A 63 6.19 -0.31 -8.25
N MET A 64 6.71 -1.29 -7.52
CA MET A 64 6.04 -1.88 -6.36
C MET A 64 5.71 -0.82 -5.29
N PHE A 65 6.67 0.07 -4.95
CA PHE A 65 6.44 1.15 -3.99
C PHE A 65 5.37 2.13 -4.48
N ILE A 66 5.47 2.55 -5.75
CA ILE A 66 4.49 3.44 -6.38
C ILE A 66 3.10 2.79 -6.28
N MET A 67 2.98 1.53 -6.66
CA MET A 67 1.73 0.79 -6.61
C MET A 67 1.17 0.68 -5.19
N ALA A 68 2.00 0.36 -4.19
CA ALA A 68 1.55 0.27 -2.80
C ALA A 68 1.00 1.61 -2.29
N VAL A 69 1.70 2.71 -2.57
CA VAL A 69 1.28 4.07 -2.18
C VAL A 69 0.02 4.51 -2.91
N LEU A 70 -0.10 4.27 -4.22
CA LEU A 70 -1.31 4.62 -4.98
C LEU A 70 -2.52 3.83 -4.49
N ASN A 71 -2.37 2.53 -4.19
CA ASN A 71 -3.43 1.72 -3.60
C ASN A 71 -3.86 2.27 -2.22
N LEU A 72 -2.90 2.62 -1.36
CA LEU A 72 -3.18 3.18 -0.03
C LEU A 72 -3.94 4.51 -0.14
N ILE A 73 -3.47 5.43 -0.98
CA ILE A 73 -4.14 6.71 -1.24
C ILE A 73 -5.55 6.45 -1.77
N LYS A 74 -5.72 5.47 -2.66
CA LYS A 74 -7.03 5.18 -3.25
C LYS A 74 -8.04 4.72 -2.20
N ILE A 75 -7.66 3.80 -1.33
CA ILE A 75 -8.54 3.32 -0.25
C ILE A 75 -8.85 4.49 0.71
N TYR A 76 -7.85 5.33 1.03
CA TYR A 76 -8.04 6.46 1.95
C TYR A 76 -8.98 7.54 1.39
N GLN A 77 -8.76 7.96 0.13
CA GLN A 77 -9.56 8.96 -0.57
C GLN A 77 -11.04 8.56 -0.66
N THR A 78 -11.33 7.26 -0.70
CA THR A 78 -12.68 6.74 -0.90
C THR A 78 -13.63 7.12 0.25
N ARG A 79 -13.11 7.33 1.47
CA ARG A 79 -13.90 7.81 2.64
C ARG A 79 -13.60 9.25 3.03
N HIS A 80 -12.56 9.83 2.42
CA HIS A 80 -12.10 11.17 2.68
C HIS A 80 -11.87 11.94 1.37
N PRO A 81 -12.91 12.11 0.53
CA PRO A 81 -12.77 12.72 -0.80
C PRO A 81 -12.28 14.18 -0.74
N ASP A 82 -12.48 14.85 0.40
CA ASP A 82 -12.04 16.23 0.64
C ASP A 82 -10.56 16.33 1.04
N ILE A 83 -9.92 15.21 1.40
CA ILE A 83 -8.53 15.15 1.89
C ILE A 83 -7.68 14.40 0.86
N ASN A 84 -7.59 14.96 -0.35
CA ASN A 84 -6.72 14.41 -1.39
C ASN A 84 -5.33 15.03 -1.30
N PRO A 85 -4.27 14.21 -1.24
CA PRO A 85 -2.92 14.74 -1.33
C PRO A 85 -2.70 15.35 -2.72
N HIS A 86 -2.02 16.49 -2.78
CA HIS A 86 -1.61 17.07 -4.05
C HIS A 86 -0.67 16.10 -4.78
N SER A 87 -0.88 15.92 -6.09
CA SER A 87 -0.13 14.95 -6.90
C SER A 87 1.39 15.17 -6.80
N ALA A 88 1.86 16.42 -6.92
CA ALA A 88 3.29 16.71 -6.76
C ALA A 88 3.81 16.33 -5.37
N GLY A 89 2.99 16.47 -4.31
CA GLY A 89 3.39 16.05 -2.97
C GLY A 89 3.58 14.53 -2.85
N VAL A 90 2.70 13.75 -3.50
CA VAL A 90 2.81 12.29 -3.54
C VAL A 90 4.05 11.86 -4.32
N PHE A 91 4.27 12.43 -5.52
CA PHE A 91 5.43 12.08 -6.33
C PHE A 91 6.75 12.54 -5.73
N SER A 92 6.80 13.70 -5.06
CA SER A 92 7.97 14.12 -4.31
C SER A 92 8.26 13.19 -3.12
N PHE A 93 7.24 12.74 -2.40
CA PHE A 93 7.41 11.75 -1.33
C PHE A 93 7.98 10.43 -1.89
N LEU A 94 7.41 9.92 -2.98
CA LEU A 94 7.90 8.71 -3.65
C LEU A 94 9.35 8.87 -4.14
N ALA A 95 9.71 10.03 -4.72
CA ALA A 95 11.06 10.31 -5.17
C ALA A 95 12.08 10.28 -4.02
N VAL A 96 11.73 10.84 -2.86
CA VAL A 96 12.57 10.79 -1.66
C VAL A 96 12.73 9.35 -1.15
N ILE A 97 11.64 8.58 -1.12
CA ILE A 97 11.67 7.16 -0.74
C ILE A 97 12.57 6.34 -1.66
N ILE A 98 12.44 6.52 -2.98
CA ILE A 98 13.28 5.84 -3.97
C ILE A 98 14.73 6.27 -3.79
N PHE A 99 15.01 7.56 -3.58
CA PHE A 99 16.37 8.05 -3.33
C PHE A 99 17.01 7.44 -2.08
N ILE A 100 16.27 7.38 -0.96
CA ILE A 100 16.73 6.71 0.27
C ILE A 100 16.97 5.21 0.01
N THR A 101 16.12 4.58 -0.81
CA THR A 101 16.30 3.18 -1.21
C THR A 101 17.58 2.96 -1.98
N VAL A 102 17.90 3.84 -2.94
CA VAL A 102 19.19 3.79 -3.65
C VAL A 102 20.35 3.91 -2.67
N ILE A 103 20.30 4.87 -1.73
CA ILE A 103 21.34 5.00 -0.70
C ILE A 103 21.48 3.70 0.10
N GLY A 104 20.37 3.12 0.56
CA GLY A 104 20.37 1.88 1.35
C GLY A 104 20.93 0.67 0.59
N VAL A 105 20.77 0.62 -0.73
CA VAL A 105 21.38 -0.44 -1.57
C VAL A 105 22.90 -0.30 -1.69
N TYR A 106 23.42 0.93 -1.70
CA TYR A 106 24.87 1.17 -1.85
C TYR A 106 25.61 1.28 -0.51
N TYR A 107 24.93 1.74 0.55
CA TYR A 107 25.49 2.03 1.87
C TYR A 107 24.80 1.20 2.94
N ASP A 108 25.01 -0.11 2.90
CA ASP A 108 24.54 -1.02 3.92
C ASP A 108 25.47 -0.99 5.16
N LYS A 109 25.17 -0.08 6.07
CA LYS A 109 25.89 0.12 7.34
C LYS A 109 24.90 0.29 8.47
N GLN A 110 25.25 -0.16 9.67
CA GLN A 110 24.40 -0.06 10.86
C GLN A 110 23.92 1.38 11.14
N TRP A 111 24.75 2.40 10.92
CA TRP A 111 24.35 3.79 11.11
C TRP A 111 23.21 4.21 10.18
N PHE A 112 23.17 3.68 8.94
CA PHE A 112 22.11 3.95 7.98
C PHE A 112 20.79 3.34 8.45
N TRP A 113 20.81 2.10 8.95
CA TRP A 113 19.63 1.43 9.53
C TRP A 113 19.05 2.17 10.74
N ILE A 114 19.91 2.64 11.65
CA ILE A 114 19.49 3.45 12.81
C ILE A 114 18.89 4.77 12.34
N PHE A 115 19.55 5.45 11.40
CA PHE A 115 19.06 6.70 10.81
C PHE A 115 17.69 6.52 10.13
N TYR A 116 17.56 5.49 9.29
CA TYR A 116 16.31 5.13 8.64
C TYR A 116 15.20 4.85 9.67
N ALA A 117 15.46 4.06 10.71
CA ALA A 117 14.48 3.74 11.74
C ALA A 117 13.98 5.01 12.45
N MET A 118 14.87 5.95 12.78
CA MET A 118 14.47 7.25 13.35
C MET A 118 13.57 8.04 12.40
N VAL A 119 13.95 8.15 11.12
CA VAL A 119 13.17 8.88 10.10
C VAL A 119 11.81 8.21 9.88
N HIS A 120 11.76 6.88 9.76
CA HIS A 120 10.54 6.08 9.62
C HIS A 120 9.59 6.35 10.79
N MET A 121 10.08 6.31 12.03
CA MET A 121 9.27 6.62 13.20
C MET A 121 8.72 8.04 13.20
N VAL A 122 9.53 9.04 12.86
CA VAL A 122 9.06 10.44 12.74
C VAL A 122 7.98 10.54 11.67
N VAL A 123 8.19 9.94 10.50
CA VAL A 123 7.22 9.94 9.39
C VAL A 123 5.91 9.27 9.82
N CYS A 124 5.93 8.11 10.45
CA CYS A 124 4.74 7.44 10.98
C CYS A 124 3.97 8.30 11.99
N LEU A 125 4.67 8.96 12.91
CA LEU A 125 4.04 9.87 13.87
C LEU A 125 3.39 11.08 13.19
N THR A 126 4.05 11.67 12.19
CA THR A 126 3.47 12.79 11.42
C THR A 126 2.23 12.39 10.64
N PHE A 127 2.25 11.24 9.97
CA PHE A 127 1.07 10.72 9.25
C PHE A 127 -0.06 10.37 10.20
N THR A 128 0.25 9.77 11.35
CA THR A 128 -0.73 9.45 12.40
C THR A 128 -1.45 10.70 12.89
N ALA A 129 -0.68 11.74 13.23
CA ALA A 129 -1.23 13.03 13.61
C ALA A 129 -2.13 13.63 12.51
N LYS A 130 -1.67 13.59 11.27
CA LYS A 130 -2.40 14.15 10.14
C LYS A 130 -3.70 13.38 9.87
N ILE A 131 -3.69 12.06 9.92
CA ILE A 131 -4.88 11.21 9.70
C ILE A 131 -5.86 11.37 10.86
N TYR A 132 -5.40 11.36 12.11
CA TYR A 132 -6.28 11.49 13.28
C TYR A 132 -7.05 12.82 13.29
N TYR A 133 -6.38 13.92 12.92
CA TYR A 133 -6.97 15.26 12.81
C TYR A 133 -7.50 15.60 11.40
N MET A 134 -7.75 14.59 10.56
CA MET A 134 -8.38 14.74 9.23
C MET A 134 -7.68 15.80 8.34
N GLY A 135 -6.35 15.81 8.31
CA GLY A 135 -5.58 16.71 7.46
C GLY A 135 -5.66 18.19 7.83
N ARG A 136 -6.39 18.57 8.90
CA ARG A 136 -6.48 19.96 9.37
C ARG A 136 -5.17 20.48 9.92
N LEU A 137 -4.28 19.57 10.31
CA LEU A 137 -2.93 19.90 10.75
C LEU A 137 -2.02 20.09 9.54
N LYS A 138 -1.55 21.33 9.33
CA LYS A 138 -0.53 21.63 8.32
C LYS A 138 0.80 21.01 8.74
N ILE A 139 1.44 20.27 7.83
CA ILE A 139 2.79 19.72 8.06
C ILE A 139 3.75 20.89 8.22
N SER A 140 4.26 21.07 9.43
CA SER A 140 5.30 22.04 9.79
C SER A 140 6.20 21.39 10.83
N LEU A 141 7.45 21.84 10.98
CA LEU A 141 8.34 21.33 12.04
C LEU A 141 7.70 21.41 13.44
N ARG A 142 6.73 22.31 13.62
CA ARG A 142 6.02 22.53 14.88
C ARG A 142 4.89 21.53 15.13
N VAL A 143 4.59 20.60 14.21
CA VAL A 143 3.57 19.56 14.41
C VAL A 143 3.86 18.72 15.65
N HIS A 144 5.13 18.32 15.85
CA HIS A 144 5.52 17.56 17.04
C HIS A 144 5.40 18.40 18.31
N ALA A 145 5.82 19.66 18.28
CA ALA A 145 5.65 20.59 19.40
C ALA A 145 4.17 20.92 19.70
N HIS A 146 3.30 20.88 18.69
CA HIS A 146 1.87 21.06 18.86
C HIS A 146 1.20 19.80 19.44
N LEU A 147 1.58 18.60 18.97
CA LEU A 147 1.14 17.34 19.58
C LEU A 147 1.57 17.25 21.03
N TYR A 148 2.82 17.58 21.32
CA TYR A 148 3.35 17.56 22.69
C TYR A 148 2.54 18.49 23.61
N ARG A 149 2.22 19.71 23.14
CA ARG A 149 1.34 20.62 23.89
C ARG A 149 -0.08 20.09 24.07
N LEU A 150 -0.69 19.53 23.02
CA LEU A 150 -2.02 18.90 23.08
C LEU A 150 -2.08 17.74 24.08
N VAL A 151 -1.04 16.90 24.14
CA VAL A 151 -0.93 15.78 25.09
C VAL A 151 -0.70 16.31 26.50
N LYS A 152 0.14 17.33 26.66
CA LYS A 152 0.41 17.97 27.95
C LYS A 152 -0.83 18.68 28.52
N GLU A 153 -1.62 19.35 27.68
CA GLU A 153 -2.80 20.12 28.06
C GLU A 153 -4.04 19.25 28.31
N ASN A 154 -4.27 18.22 27.48
CA ASN A 154 -5.44 17.34 27.64
C ASN A 154 -5.15 16.12 28.54
N GLY A 155 -3.90 15.88 28.93
CA GLY A 155 -3.50 14.67 29.65
C GLY A 155 -3.48 13.42 28.76
N PHE A 156 -2.58 12.49 29.07
CA PHE A 156 -2.35 11.27 28.28
C PHE A 156 -3.58 10.33 28.23
N PHE A 157 -4.45 10.39 29.23
CA PHE A 157 -5.60 9.48 29.39
C PHE A 157 -6.95 10.09 28.97
N SER A 158 -6.95 11.20 28.25
CA SER A 158 -8.18 11.80 27.73
C SER A 158 -8.89 10.87 26.74
N ARG A 159 -10.22 10.77 26.84
CA ARG A 159 -11.03 9.95 25.91
C ARG A 159 -10.79 10.41 24.46
N PRO A 160 -10.43 9.50 23.54
CA PRO A 160 -10.16 9.87 22.15
C PRO A 160 -11.44 10.38 21.49
N ARG A 161 -11.33 11.50 20.75
CA ARG A 161 -12.46 12.09 20.01
C ARG A 161 -12.96 11.17 18.89
N TYR A 162 -12.08 10.36 18.31
CA TYR A 162 -12.39 9.43 17.21
C TYR A 162 -11.84 8.04 17.52
N LEU A 163 -12.58 7.26 18.33
CA LEU A 163 -12.12 5.97 18.85
C LEU A 163 -11.71 4.98 17.74
N ASN A 164 -12.54 4.77 16.73
CA ASN A 164 -12.28 3.80 15.65
C ASN A 164 -10.98 4.13 14.89
N ARG A 165 -10.73 5.42 14.64
CA ARG A 165 -9.50 5.89 14.00
C ARG A 165 -8.29 5.76 14.91
N MET A 166 -8.47 6.01 16.21
CA MET A 166 -7.39 5.83 17.18
C MET A 166 -6.93 4.38 17.21
N ILE A 167 -7.86 3.41 17.21
CA ILE A 167 -7.54 1.98 17.28
C ILE A 167 -6.65 1.56 16.09
N ILE A 168 -7.04 1.90 14.86
CA ILE A 168 -6.25 1.54 13.68
C ILE A 168 -4.91 2.26 13.64
N LEU A 169 -4.86 3.52 14.07
CA LEU A 169 -3.62 4.28 14.12
C LEU A 169 -2.66 3.71 15.16
N VAL A 170 -3.14 3.31 16.34
CA VAL A 170 -2.32 2.64 17.35
C VAL A 170 -1.80 1.31 16.81
N ALA A 171 -2.67 0.48 16.22
CA ALA A 171 -2.26 -0.78 15.60
C ALA A 171 -1.20 -0.56 14.51
N ALA A 172 -1.39 0.45 13.64
CA ALA A 172 -0.43 0.82 12.60
C ALA A 172 0.90 1.27 13.19
N ASN A 173 0.90 2.09 14.24
CA ASN A 173 2.15 2.51 14.88
C ASN A 173 2.86 1.32 15.54
N CYS A 174 2.13 0.41 16.20
CA CYS A 174 2.75 -0.80 16.77
C CYS A 174 3.43 -1.65 15.69
N VAL A 175 2.77 -1.86 14.56
CA VAL A 175 3.35 -2.59 13.41
C VAL A 175 4.56 -1.85 12.84
N ASN A 176 4.49 -0.52 12.68
CA ASN A 176 5.63 0.25 12.15
C ASN A 176 6.80 0.32 13.13
N VAL A 177 6.57 0.38 14.45
CA VAL A 177 7.61 0.25 15.47
C VAL A 177 8.28 -1.11 15.36
N ALA A 178 7.50 -2.19 15.20
CA ALA A 178 8.05 -3.52 15.03
C ALA A 178 8.94 -3.61 13.78
N PHE A 179 8.49 -3.04 12.64
CA PHE A 179 9.32 -2.96 11.44
C PHE A 179 10.59 -2.14 11.67
N ALA A 180 10.51 -0.95 12.27
CA ALA A 180 11.66 -0.09 12.52
C ALA A 180 12.69 -0.76 13.43
N LEU A 181 12.24 -1.43 14.49
CA LEU A 181 13.10 -2.20 15.40
C LEU A 181 13.72 -3.42 14.70
N TYR A 182 12.93 -4.15 13.91
CA TYR A 182 13.42 -5.27 13.12
C TYR A 182 14.53 -4.83 12.15
N GLY A 183 14.32 -3.74 11.41
CA GLY A 183 15.33 -3.17 10.52
C GLY A 183 16.59 -2.74 11.26
N ALA A 184 16.45 -2.05 12.40
CA ALA A 184 17.60 -1.56 13.18
C ALA A 184 18.42 -2.67 13.85
N ILE A 185 17.78 -3.76 14.29
CA ILE A 185 18.43 -4.86 15.03
C ILE A 185 18.92 -5.94 14.07
N VAL A 186 18.04 -6.46 13.21
CA VAL A 186 18.32 -7.63 12.37
C VAL A 186 19.08 -7.23 11.11
N GLN A 187 18.85 -6.03 10.58
CA GLN A 187 19.48 -5.53 9.35
C GLN A 187 19.35 -6.55 8.20
N PRO A 188 18.11 -6.78 7.70
CA PRO A 188 17.89 -7.76 6.65
C PRO A 188 18.71 -7.42 5.41
N GLU A 189 19.16 -8.46 4.70
CA GLU A 189 20.11 -8.35 3.58
C GLU A 189 19.70 -7.32 2.51
N SER A 190 18.39 -7.20 2.26
CA SER A 190 17.85 -6.26 1.29
C SER A 190 17.03 -5.14 1.93
N PHE A 191 17.60 -3.94 1.95
CA PHE A 191 16.90 -2.71 2.34
C PHE A 191 15.63 -2.44 1.50
N PRO A 192 15.65 -2.56 0.15
CA PRO A 192 14.43 -2.38 -0.65
C PRO A 192 13.31 -3.36 -0.27
N ASN A 193 13.63 -4.63 -0.01
CA ASN A 193 12.64 -5.61 0.43
C ASN A 193 12.07 -5.26 1.81
N HIS A 194 12.92 -4.82 2.75
CA HIS A 194 12.46 -4.33 4.05
C HIS A 194 11.44 -3.20 3.90
N LEU A 195 11.75 -2.19 3.09
CA LEU A 195 10.87 -1.06 2.85
C LEU A 195 9.58 -1.47 2.11
N LEU A 196 9.67 -2.44 1.19
CA LEU A 196 8.51 -3.02 0.52
C LEU A 196 7.55 -3.65 1.54
N PHE A 197 8.05 -4.44 2.48
CA PHE A 197 7.24 -5.02 3.55
C PHE A 197 6.57 -3.97 4.44
N VAL A 198 7.24 -2.84 4.71
CA VAL A 198 6.63 -1.72 5.42
C VAL A 198 5.44 -1.16 4.64
N PHE A 199 5.59 -0.91 3.32
CA PHE A 199 4.49 -0.39 2.51
C PHE A 199 3.34 -1.39 2.38
N LEU A 200 3.65 -2.66 2.07
CA LEU A 200 2.64 -3.71 1.93
C LEU A 200 1.94 -4.01 3.26
N GLY A 201 2.66 -4.00 4.37
CA GLY A 201 2.09 -4.18 5.72
C GLY A 201 1.12 -3.07 6.09
N ASN A 202 1.47 -1.81 5.83
CA ASN A 202 0.56 -0.68 6.04
C ASN A 202 -0.66 -0.72 5.10
N LEU A 203 -0.45 -1.09 3.83
CA LEU A 203 -1.54 -1.25 2.87
C LEU A 203 -2.52 -2.36 3.30
N ALA A 204 -2.00 -3.53 3.68
CA ALA A 204 -2.78 -4.65 4.14
C ALA A 204 -3.55 -4.30 5.42
N LEU A 205 -2.90 -3.70 6.41
CA LEU A 205 -3.53 -3.26 7.65
C LEU A 205 -4.69 -2.29 7.38
N TYR A 206 -4.47 -1.30 6.52
CA TYR A 206 -5.53 -0.34 6.18
C TYR A 206 -6.66 -0.95 5.36
N LEU A 207 -6.36 -1.88 4.44
CA LEU A 207 -7.37 -2.61 3.67
C LEU A 207 -8.22 -3.52 4.57
N ILE A 208 -7.59 -4.23 5.52
CA ILE A 208 -8.29 -5.06 6.51
C ILE A 208 -9.22 -4.19 7.37
N TYR A 209 -8.71 -3.07 7.91
CA TYR A 209 -9.53 -2.11 8.63
C TYR A 209 -10.70 -1.61 7.79
N TYR A 210 -10.47 -1.27 6.53
CA TYR A 210 -11.49 -0.80 5.61
C TYR A 210 -12.62 -1.82 5.43
N ILE A 211 -12.26 -3.09 5.20
CA ILE A 211 -13.22 -4.19 5.06
C ILE A 211 -14.00 -4.41 6.36
N ILE A 212 -13.31 -4.45 7.51
CA ILE A 212 -13.95 -4.61 8.83
C ILE A 212 -14.97 -3.50 9.07
N MET A 213 -14.60 -2.24 8.81
CA MET A 213 -15.50 -1.10 9.02
C MET A 213 -16.71 -1.15 8.09
N LYS A 214 -16.55 -1.58 6.84
CA LYS A 214 -17.70 -1.82 5.94
C LYS A 214 -18.64 -2.89 6.51
N VAL A 215 -18.11 -3.97 7.07
CA VAL A 215 -18.92 -5.03 7.70
C VAL A 215 -19.65 -4.50 8.95
N ILE A 216 -18.95 -3.78 9.83
CA ILE A 216 -19.53 -3.16 11.04
C ILE A 216 -20.68 -2.22 10.68
N HIS A 217 -20.50 -1.39 9.64
CA HIS A 217 -21.52 -0.46 9.15
C HIS A 217 -22.57 -1.11 8.24
N ARG A 218 -22.56 -2.45 8.10
CA ARG A 218 -23.50 -3.24 7.30
C ARG A 218 -23.60 -2.77 5.85
N GLU A 219 -22.48 -2.32 5.29
CA GLU A 219 -22.40 -1.95 3.88
C GLU A 219 -22.39 -3.20 3.00
N ARG A 220 -23.22 -3.18 1.94
CA ARG A 220 -23.34 -4.31 1.03
C ARG A 220 -22.12 -4.41 0.12
N PHE A 221 -21.61 -5.62 -0.06
CA PHE A 221 -20.66 -5.96 -1.12
C PHE A 221 -21.42 -6.51 -2.33
N THR A 222 -20.95 -6.22 -3.54
CA THR A 222 -21.51 -6.88 -4.74
C THR A 222 -20.92 -8.27 -4.90
N ARG A 223 -21.58 -9.15 -5.65
CA ARG A 223 -21.06 -10.50 -5.94
C ARG A 223 -19.67 -10.46 -6.59
N PHE A 224 -19.44 -9.50 -7.50
CA PHE A 224 -18.13 -9.28 -8.11
C PHE A 224 -17.08 -8.82 -7.09
N SER A 225 -17.44 -7.91 -6.18
CA SER A 225 -16.53 -7.45 -5.12
C SER A 225 -16.08 -8.61 -4.22
N ILE A 226 -17.02 -9.48 -3.84
CA ILE A 226 -16.73 -10.66 -3.01
C ILE A 226 -15.84 -11.63 -3.79
N LEU A 227 -16.19 -11.95 -5.03
CA LEU A 227 -15.41 -12.84 -5.89
C LEU A 227 -13.95 -12.38 -6.02
N PHE A 228 -13.72 -11.10 -6.38
CA PHE A 228 -12.36 -10.58 -6.54
C PHE A 228 -11.60 -10.52 -5.22
N LEU A 229 -12.26 -10.19 -4.12
CA LEU A 229 -11.62 -10.17 -2.80
C LEU A 229 -11.20 -11.57 -2.37
N THR A 230 -12.07 -12.57 -2.55
CA THR A 230 -11.75 -13.97 -2.24
C THR A 230 -10.60 -14.47 -3.11
N LEU A 231 -10.64 -14.23 -4.43
CA LEU A 231 -9.56 -14.62 -5.33
C LEU A 231 -8.23 -13.94 -4.95
N SER A 232 -8.25 -12.65 -4.63
CA SER A 232 -7.07 -11.91 -4.16
C SER A 232 -6.46 -12.58 -2.92
N VAL A 233 -7.27 -12.88 -1.91
CA VAL A 233 -6.80 -13.55 -0.68
C VAL A 233 -6.24 -14.94 -0.98
N CYS A 234 -6.93 -15.75 -1.80
CA CYS A 234 -6.47 -17.08 -2.16
C CYS A 234 -5.13 -17.05 -2.90
N PHE A 235 -4.97 -16.17 -3.90
CA PHE A 235 -3.72 -16.05 -4.65
C PHE A 235 -2.57 -15.53 -3.80
N TRP A 236 -2.81 -14.56 -2.92
CA TRP A 236 -1.79 -14.08 -1.97
C TRP A 236 -1.38 -15.15 -0.96
N ALA A 237 -2.34 -15.88 -0.40
CA ALA A 237 -2.06 -16.97 0.53
C ALA A 237 -1.22 -18.08 -0.13
N SER A 238 -1.61 -18.50 -1.34
CA SER A 238 -0.85 -19.48 -2.12
C SER A 238 0.55 -18.96 -2.48
N SER A 239 0.66 -17.70 -2.89
CA SER A 239 1.94 -17.06 -3.22
C SER A 239 2.88 -17.03 -2.01
N ALA A 240 2.38 -16.70 -0.82
CA ALA A 240 3.18 -16.64 0.41
C ALA A 240 3.84 -17.99 0.77
N VAL A 241 3.22 -19.13 0.42
CA VAL A 241 3.82 -20.46 0.63
C VAL A 241 5.12 -20.63 -0.17
N PHE A 242 5.16 -20.11 -1.39
CA PHE A 242 6.33 -20.24 -2.27
C PHE A 242 7.38 -19.14 -2.05
N PHE A 243 7.00 -18.01 -1.46
CA PHE A 243 7.89 -16.87 -1.25
C PHE A 243 9.12 -17.19 -0.39
N TYR A 244 8.95 -18.03 0.63
CA TYR A 244 10.03 -18.37 1.56
C TYR A 244 11.00 -19.44 1.02
N ASN A 245 10.77 -19.95 -0.19
CA ASN A 245 11.69 -20.90 -0.81
C ASN A 245 12.81 -20.14 -1.53
N GLU A 246 13.95 -20.00 -0.86
CA GLU A 246 15.15 -19.41 -1.44
C GLU A 246 15.77 -20.34 -2.49
N VAL A 247 15.46 -20.07 -3.75
CA VAL A 247 16.01 -20.80 -4.91
C VAL A 247 17.01 -19.98 -5.72
N LYS A 248 17.21 -18.70 -5.37
CA LYS A 248 18.14 -17.79 -6.05
C LYS A 248 18.57 -16.63 -5.14
N SER A 249 19.67 -15.98 -5.49
CA SER A 249 20.06 -14.66 -4.95
C SER A 249 20.63 -13.75 -6.03
N TYR A 250 20.27 -12.46 -5.98
CA TYR A 250 20.77 -11.41 -6.89
C TYR A 250 21.93 -10.60 -6.30
N GLU A 251 22.27 -10.86 -5.04
CA GLU A 251 23.33 -10.16 -4.32
C GLU A 251 24.70 -10.81 -4.55
N VAL A 252 24.70 -12.09 -4.92
CA VAL A 252 25.89 -12.91 -5.18
C VAL A 252 26.15 -13.10 -6.68
N GLN A 253 27.35 -13.56 -7.02
CA GLN A 253 27.71 -13.89 -8.40
C GLN A 253 26.83 -15.02 -8.97
N PRO A 254 26.56 -15.05 -10.29
CA PRO A 254 25.72 -16.07 -10.91
C PRO A 254 26.16 -17.51 -10.62
N ALA A 255 27.48 -17.76 -10.49
CA ALA A 255 28.01 -19.07 -10.15
C ALA A 255 27.59 -19.55 -8.75
N ILE A 256 27.59 -18.63 -7.77
CA ILE A 256 27.13 -18.89 -6.40
C ILE A 256 25.60 -18.98 -6.38
N SER A 257 24.91 -18.11 -7.12
CA SER A 257 23.44 -18.13 -7.19
C SER A 257 22.90 -19.50 -7.68
N ARG A 258 23.63 -20.16 -8.61
CA ARG A 258 23.28 -21.50 -9.10
C ARG A 258 23.32 -22.60 -8.04
N THR A 259 24.00 -22.41 -6.91
CA THR A 259 24.02 -23.42 -5.84
C THR A 259 22.72 -23.46 -5.04
N TYR A 260 21.86 -22.43 -5.16
CA TYR A 260 20.54 -22.39 -4.54
C TYR A 260 19.47 -23.12 -5.36
N ASN A 261 19.77 -23.48 -6.61
CA ASN A 261 18.81 -24.10 -7.52
C ASN A 261 18.25 -25.40 -6.94
N GLN A 262 16.92 -25.52 -6.93
CA GLN A 262 16.21 -26.73 -6.53
C GLN A 262 15.57 -27.41 -7.75
N ARG A 263 14.99 -28.59 -7.56
CA ARG A 263 14.24 -29.28 -8.62
C ARG A 263 13.00 -28.45 -9.00
N CYS A 264 12.74 -28.34 -10.30
CA CYS A 264 11.56 -27.66 -10.82
C CYS A 264 10.28 -28.38 -10.38
N ILE A 265 9.22 -27.61 -10.15
CA ILE A 265 7.94 -28.07 -9.59
C ILE A 265 6.91 -28.29 -10.71
N VAL A 266 6.81 -27.34 -11.65
CA VAL A 266 5.77 -27.37 -12.70
C VAL A 266 6.41 -27.69 -14.04
N LEU A 267 5.91 -28.75 -14.69
CA LEU A 267 6.32 -29.22 -16.02
C LEU A 267 7.84 -29.50 -16.16
N ASN A 268 8.55 -29.70 -15.05
CA ASN A 268 10.02 -29.75 -14.99
C ASN A 268 10.73 -28.51 -15.57
N THR A 269 10.03 -27.37 -15.64
CA THR A 269 10.56 -26.11 -16.19
C THR A 269 10.54 -24.98 -15.18
N TYR A 270 9.49 -24.88 -14.36
CA TYR A 270 9.30 -23.76 -13.43
C TYR A 270 9.60 -24.17 -12.00
N ASP A 271 10.36 -23.34 -11.29
CA ASP A 271 10.70 -23.55 -9.88
C ASP A 271 9.70 -22.90 -8.91
N ALA A 272 10.00 -22.94 -7.61
CA ALA A 272 9.16 -22.30 -6.59
C ALA A 272 9.02 -20.78 -6.79
N HIS A 273 10.06 -20.12 -7.26
CA HIS A 273 10.11 -18.68 -7.43
C HIS A 273 9.28 -18.23 -8.64
N ASP A 274 9.31 -18.97 -9.73
CA ASP A 274 8.43 -18.74 -10.88
C ASP A 274 6.95 -18.88 -10.49
N VAL A 275 6.62 -19.92 -9.71
CA VAL A 275 5.26 -20.14 -9.20
C VAL A 275 4.84 -19.00 -8.27
N TRP A 276 5.74 -18.52 -7.41
CA TRP A 276 5.50 -17.34 -6.58
C TRP A 276 5.16 -16.10 -7.40
N HIS A 277 5.94 -15.80 -8.45
CA HIS A 277 5.68 -14.66 -9.36
C HIS A 277 4.35 -14.79 -10.09
N LEU A 278 4.02 -15.97 -10.60
CA LEU A 278 2.74 -16.21 -11.25
C LEU A 278 1.56 -15.97 -10.28
N LEU A 279 1.60 -16.58 -9.09
CA LEU A 279 0.52 -16.46 -8.11
C LEU A 279 0.38 -15.04 -7.56
N SER A 280 1.50 -14.37 -7.25
CA SER A 280 1.49 -12.98 -6.80
C SER A 280 0.97 -12.02 -7.87
N SER A 281 1.25 -12.26 -9.16
CA SER A 281 0.71 -11.44 -10.26
C SER A 281 -0.82 -11.49 -10.32
N PHE A 282 -1.42 -12.67 -10.15
CA PHE A 282 -2.87 -12.83 -10.01
C PHE A 282 -3.38 -12.17 -8.73
N GLY A 283 -2.66 -12.34 -7.62
CA GLY A 283 -2.95 -11.67 -6.34
C GLY A 283 -3.04 -10.15 -6.50
N LEU A 284 -2.04 -9.53 -7.14
CA LEU A 284 -2.01 -8.09 -7.44
C LEU A 284 -3.18 -7.67 -8.34
N PHE A 285 -3.43 -8.41 -9.43
CA PHE A 285 -4.51 -8.11 -10.36
C PHE A 285 -5.89 -8.15 -9.68
N PHE A 286 -6.19 -9.20 -8.92
CA PHE A 286 -7.46 -9.31 -8.20
C PHE A 286 -7.54 -8.32 -7.03
N SER A 287 -6.43 -7.93 -6.40
CA SER A 287 -6.42 -6.85 -5.40
C SER A 287 -6.84 -5.52 -6.02
N PHE A 288 -6.33 -5.20 -7.21
CA PHE A 288 -6.73 -4.00 -7.95
C PHE A 288 -8.22 -4.03 -8.32
N LEU A 289 -8.73 -5.15 -8.84
CA LEU A 289 -10.15 -5.32 -9.15
C LEU A 289 -11.04 -5.25 -7.91
N SER A 290 -10.55 -5.74 -6.77
CA SER A 290 -11.24 -5.63 -5.48
C SER A 290 -11.38 -4.17 -5.08
N ILE A 291 -10.29 -3.40 -5.07
CA ILE A 291 -10.32 -1.96 -4.74
C ILE A 291 -11.22 -1.18 -5.72
N LEU A 292 -11.27 -1.57 -7.00
CA LEU A 292 -12.14 -0.95 -8.00
C LEU A 292 -13.64 -1.18 -7.75
N THR A 293 -14.00 -2.29 -7.10
CA THR A 293 -15.40 -2.74 -6.98
C THR A 293 -15.90 -2.79 -5.55
N ILE A 294 -15.06 -2.62 -4.54
CA ILE A 294 -15.39 -2.80 -3.12
C ILE A 294 -16.54 -1.89 -2.64
N ASP A 295 -16.72 -0.74 -3.27
CA ASP A 295 -17.80 0.22 -2.94
C ASP A 295 -18.97 0.23 -3.92
N ASP A 296 -19.02 -0.70 -4.88
CA ASP A 296 -20.12 -0.74 -5.86
C ASP A 296 -21.48 -1.01 -5.19
N GLY A 297 -21.50 -1.67 -4.02
CA GLY A 297 -22.72 -1.97 -3.28
C GLY A 297 -23.33 -0.79 -2.52
N VAL A 298 -22.60 0.33 -2.37
CA VAL A 298 -23.10 1.54 -1.68
C VAL A 298 -23.47 2.68 -2.63
N ARG A 299 -23.47 2.45 -3.95
CA ARG A 299 -23.78 3.47 -4.96
C ARG A 299 -25.14 4.13 -4.80
N LYS A 300 -26.13 3.42 -4.26
CA LYS A 300 -27.51 3.90 -4.04
C LYS A 300 -27.74 4.50 -2.65
N LYS A 301 -26.73 4.49 -1.77
CA LYS A 301 -26.84 5.04 -0.42
C LYS A 301 -26.58 6.54 -0.45
N GLN A 302 -27.31 7.33 0.32
CA GLN A 302 -27.04 8.76 0.43
C GLN A 302 -25.67 9.00 1.06
N ARG A 303 -24.91 9.94 0.53
CA ARG A 303 -23.54 10.23 0.97
C ARG A 303 -23.48 10.67 2.43
N LYS A 304 -24.51 11.36 2.92
CA LYS A 304 -24.64 11.77 4.34
C LYS A 304 -24.76 10.59 5.30
N GLU A 305 -25.23 9.43 4.82
CA GLU A 305 -25.38 8.21 5.60
C GLU A 305 -24.14 7.30 5.53
N LEU A 306 -23.16 7.64 4.68
CA LEU A 306 -21.91 6.90 4.59
C LEU A 306 -21.01 7.30 5.77
N ALA A 307 -20.59 6.30 6.54
CA ALA A 307 -19.63 6.52 7.61
C ALA A 307 -18.26 6.88 7.03
N ALA A 308 -17.63 7.91 7.62
CA ALA A 308 -16.24 8.26 7.36
C ALA A 308 -15.36 7.66 8.46
N PHE A 309 -14.66 6.59 8.13
CA PHE A 309 -13.78 5.84 9.03
C PHE A 309 -12.38 5.73 8.47
#